data_AF-A0A933ZDI4-F1
#
_entry.id   AF-A0A933ZDI4-F1
#
_cell.length_a   1.000
_cell.length_b   1.000
_cell.length_c   1.000
_cell.angle_alpha   90.00
_cell.angle_beta   90.00
_cell.angle_gamma   90.00
#
_symmetry.space_group_name_H-M   'P 1'
#
loop_
_entity.id
_entity.type
_entity.pdbx_description
1 polymer ?
#
loop_
_entity_poly.entity_id
_entity_poly.type
_entity_poly.pdbx_seq_one_letter_code
_entity_poly.pdbx_strand_id
1 'polypeptide(L)'
;MPSTVSARFQDLSDPSLRKGLEQMFRSRVPASEVDDLVQATLTDALASKSVPKESEEVRRWVFGIARHKIVDFYRRSKRERPGSLPEIPVAGAPHGAKDLMHWAEKELADNSQADETLDWMLREGDGDKLEKIAEEDQVPAPRVRQRVNRWRKHLRERWAAELAAVAAIAVVLGALWYAWRHQPQNPVVEVGPDKSNVPPVDSAMLRAVDLRTRALQECEKREWQSCLNGLDEAAKLDPTGDRADQVVKARQGAADALKAPEAPAPTPSSSSNTDRAPTKELSPMPTEAPPMKMAPKSEEKTTPAPKKKGPTTSEFKDSKEWEFNVAPTNNAPPATKDAPQTPAPQQTTAPQQTTPQQAPQKPDDAPMQQSQPKKNKGGKPTSGGKESGYDWGSGK
;
A
#
# COMPACT_ATOMS: atom_id res chain seq x y z
N MET A 1 -48.51 28.71 -8.83
CA MET A 1 -47.67 27.70 -9.53
C MET A 1 -46.35 27.45 -8.77
N PRO A 2 -46.32 26.78 -7.61
CA PRO A 2 -45.08 26.55 -6.83
C PRO A 2 -44.47 25.12 -6.93
N SER A 3 -45.06 24.17 -7.65
CA SER A 3 -44.75 22.75 -7.45
C SER A 3 -43.51 22.19 -8.17
N THR A 4 -42.93 22.90 -9.13
CA THR A 4 -41.82 22.37 -9.96
C THR A 4 -40.44 22.50 -9.34
N VAL A 5 -40.26 23.44 -8.40
CA VAL A 5 -38.97 23.65 -7.72
C VAL A 5 -38.71 22.54 -6.71
N SER A 6 -39.74 22.08 -6.00
CA SER A 6 -39.62 21.06 -4.96
C SER A 6 -39.26 19.67 -5.50
N ALA A 7 -39.77 19.29 -6.68
CA ALA A 7 -39.47 18.00 -7.31
C ALA A 7 -37.98 17.85 -7.67
N ARG A 8 -37.33 18.94 -8.12
CA ARG A 8 -35.91 18.93 -8.49
C ARG A 8 -34.98 18.60 -7.32
N PHE A 9 -35.29 19.16 -6.15
CA PHE A 9 -34.50 18.91 -4.94
C PHE A 9 -34.67 17.48 -4.42
N GLN A 10 -35.83 16.87 -4.67
CA GLN A 10 -36.10 15.51 -4.23
C GLN A 10 -35.25 14.48 -4.98
N ASP A 11 -35.07 14.64 -6.30
CA ASP A 11 -34.23 13.76 -7.11
C ASP A 11 -32.73 13.87 -6.74
N LEU A 12 -32.26 15.08 -6.43
CA LEU A 12 -30.86 15.30 -5.99
C LEU A 12 -30.60 14.82 -4.56
N SER A 13 -31.63 14.72 -3.74
CA SER A 13 -31.55 14.22 -2.36
C SER A 13 -31.72 12.70 -2.25
N ASP A 14 -31.87 12.00 -3.38
CA ASP A 14 -32.02 10.55 -3.41
C ASP A 14 -30.75 9.84 -2.90
N PRO A 15 -30.83 9.04 -1.82
CA PRO A 15 -29.68 8.30 -1.28
C PRO A 15 -29.05 7.34 -2.30
N SER A 16 -29.82 6.84 -3.26
CA SER A 16 -29.31 5.92 -4.29
C SER A 16 -28.38 6.63 -5.28
N LEU A 17 -28.68 7.88 -5.64
CA LEU A 17 -27.81 8.71 -6.48
C LEU A 17 -26.48 8.99 -5.77
N ARG A 18 -26.51 9.35 -4.48
CA ARG A 18 -25.30 9.57 -3.68
C ARG A 18 -24.42 8.32 -3.62
N LYS A 19 -25.00 7.15 -3.34
CA LYS A 19 -24.27 5.87 -3.34
C LYS A 19 -23.63 5.56 -4.70
N GLY A 20 -24.35 5.84 -5.79
CA GLY A 20 -23.82 5.67 -7.15
C GLY A 20 -22.63 6.58 -7.45
N LEU A 21 -22.68 7.84 -7.00
CA LEU A 21 -21.56 8.78 -7.11
C LEU A 21 -20.36 8.33 -6.28
N GLU A 22 -20.56 7.98 -5.01
CA GLU A 22 -19.50 7.45 -4.14
C GLU A 22 -18.81 6.24 -4.77
N GLN A 23 -19.57 5.29 -5.31
CA GLN A 23 -19.02 4.10 -5.97
C GLN A 23 -18.21 4.49 -7.21
N MET A 24 -18.71 5.42 -8.03
CA MET A 24 -18.01 5.89 -9.22
C MET A 24 -16.68 6.60 -8.89
N PHE A 25 -16.66 7.41 -7.84
CA PHE A 25 -15.46 8.12 -7.38
C PHE A 25 -14.47 7.15 -6.72
N ARG A 26 -14.91 6.26 -5.82
CA ARG A 26 -14.02 5.24 -5.20
C ARG A 26 -13.25 4.41 -6.22
N SER A 27 -13.82 4.17 -7.40
CA SER A 27 -13.14 3.40 -8.45
C SER A 27 -12.14 4.22 -9.28
N ARG A 28 -12.00 5.53 -9.04
CA ARG A 28 -11.27 6.48 -9.91
C ARG A 28 -10.42 7.50 -9.18
N VAL A 29 -10.64 7.75 -7.89
CA VAL A 29 -9.91 8.74 -7.09
C VAL A 29 -9.54 8.15 -5.73
N PRO A 30 -8.54 8.70 -5.02
CA PRO A 30 -8.20 8.28 -3.66
C PRO A 30 -9.38 8.38 -2.70
N ALA A 31 -9.44 7.49 -1.72
CA ALA A 31 -10.58 7.41 -0.78
C ALA A 31 -10.80 8.71 0.01
N SER A 32 -9.74 9.46 0.30
CA SER A 32 -9.81 10.75 1.00
C SER A 32 -10.55 11.84 0.23
N GLU A 33 -10.59 11.75 -1.10
CA GLU A 33 -11.15 12.78 -1.99
C GLU A 33 -12.61 12.49 -2.37
N VAL A 34 -13.11 11.30 -2.02
CA VAL A 34 -14.42 10.82 -2.49
C VAL A 34 -15.54 11.70 -1.99
N ASP A 35 -15.59 11.98 -0.69
CA ASP A 35 -16.68 12.74 -0.09
C ASP A 35 -16.69 14.20 -0.58
N ASP A 36 -15.51 14.80 -0.72
CA ASP A 36 -15.34 16.15 -1.25
C ASP A 36 -15.81 16.26 -2.71
N LEU A 37 -15.47 15.27 -3.55
CA LEU A 37 -15.90 15.26 -4.94
C LEU A 37 -17.40 14.99 -5.10
N VAL A 38 -17.99 14.15 -4.24
CA VAL A 38 -19.45 13.96 -4.17
C VAL A 38 -20.12 15.27 -3.80
N GLN A 39 -19.65 15.95 -2.74
CA GLN A 39 -20.19 17.23 -2.31
C GLN A 39 -20.05 18.29 -3.40
N ALA A 40 -18.88 18.43 -4.03
CA ALA A 40 -18.64 19.39 -5.10
C ALA A 40 -19.55 19.12 -6.31
N THR A 41 -19.79 17.86 -6.65
CA THR A 41 -20.68 17.48 -7.76
C THR A 41 -22.13 17.86 -7.47
N LEU A 42 -22.64 17.52 -6.27
CA LEU A 42 -24.01 17.85 -5.87
C LEU A 42 -24.21 19.37 -5.72
N THR A 43 -23.20 20.08 -5.22
CA THR A 43 -23.22 21.54 -5.10
C THR A 43 -23.31 22.20 -6.48
N ASP A 44 -22.49 21.78 -7.44
CA ASP A 44 -22.57 22.25 -8.83
C ASP A 44 -23.92 21.93 -9.49
N ALA A 45 -24.45 20.73 -9.22
CA ALA A 45 -25.76 20.33 -9.72
C ALA A 45 -26.87 21.24 -9.18
N LEU A 46 -26.85 21.55 -7.88
CA LEU A 46 -27.80 22.45 -7.22
C LEU A 46 -27.68 23.90 -7.70
N ALA A 47 -26.47 24.36 -8.02
CA ALA A 47 -26.23 25.72 -8.50
C ALA A 47 -26.58 25.93 -9.98
N SER A 48 -26.71 24.85 -10.76
CA SER A 48 -26.99 24.94 -12.19
C SER A 48 -28.41 25.41 -12.49
N LYS A 49 -28.54 26.28 -13.49
CA LYS A 49 -29.85 26.75 -14.00
C LYS A 49 -30.50 25.77 -14.98
N SER A 50 -29.71 24.88 -15.58
CA SER A 50 -30.13 24.01 -16.68
C SER A 50 -30.31 22.54 -16.24
N VAL A 51 -30.98 22.33 -15.10
CA VAL A 51 -31.29 20.98 -14.62
C VAL A 51 -32.42 20.38 -15.48
N PRO A 52 -32.27 19.16 -16.03
CA PRO A 52 -33.34 18.46 -16.73
C PRO A 52 -34.61 18.32 -15.89
N LYS A 53 -35.77 18.19 -16.54
CA LYS A 53 -37.06 18.06 -15.83
C LYS A 53 -37.38 16.61 -15.44
N GLU A 54 -36.82 15.65 -16.16
CA GLU A 54 -37.06 14.22 -15.93
C GLU A 54 -36.00 13.62 -15.02
N SER A 55 -36.41 12.81 -14.05
CA SER A 55 -35.53 12.28 -12.99
C SER A 55 -34.39 11.40 -13.54
N GLU A 56 -34.66 10.58 -14.55
CA GLU A 56 -33.65 9.75 -15.22
C GLU A 56 -32.62 10.59 -15.98
N GLU A 57 -33.05 11.71 -16.58
CA GLU A 57 -32.15 12.65 -17.24
C GLU A 57 -31.29 13.41 -16.23
N VAL A 58 -31.86 13.79 -15.07
CA VAL A 58 -31.12 14.41 -13.97
C VAL A 58 -29.99 13.49 -13.51
N ARG A 59 -30.25 12.20 -13.30
CA ARG A 59 -29.21 11.24 -12.90
C ARG A 59 -28.08 11.20 -13.92
N ARG A 60 -28.39 10.98 -15.21
CA ARG A 60 -27.37 10.94 -16.28
C ARG A 60 -26.56 12.23 -16.36
N TRP A 61 -27.24 13.37 -16.20
CA TRP A 61 -26.64 14.70 -16.22
C TRP A 61 -25.69 14.93 -15.03
N VAL A 62 -26.09 14.57 -13.80
CA VAL A 62 -25.23 14.63 -12.60
C VAL A 62 -23.98 13.76 -12.75
N PHE A 63 -24.12 12.54 -13.29
CA PHE A 63 -22.95 11.71 -13.62
C PHE A 63 -22.05 12.32 -14.71
N GLY A 64 -22.60 13.16 -15.59
CA GLY A 64 -21.83 13.99 -16.52
C GLY A 64 -20.95 15.01 -15.79
N ILE A 65 -21.52 15.74 -14.82
CA ILE A 65 -20.78 16.68 -13.96
C ILE A 65 -19.68 15.94 -13.20
N ALA A 66 -19.99 14.78 -12.61
CA ALA A 66 -19.04 13.97 -11.85
C ALA A 66 -17.81 13.59 -12.69
N ARG A 67 -17.98 13.19 -13.95
CA ARG A 67 -16.86 12.88 -14.86
C ARG A 67 -15.94 14.07 -15.05
N HIS A 68 -16.49 15.27 -15.24
CA HIS A 68 -15.69 16.49 -15.38
C HIS A 68 -14.94 16.82 -14.08
N LYS A 69 -15.57 16.64 -12.91
CA LYS A 69 -14.90 16.81 -11.61
C LYS A 69 -13.70 15.88 -11.43
N ILE A 70 -13.77 14.62 -11.89
CA ILE A 70 -12.63 13.70 -11.87
C ILE A 70 -11.49 14.21 -12.76
N VAL A 71 -11.82 14.66 -13.99
CA VAL A 71 -10.81 15.20 -14.91
C VAL A 71 -10.14 16.44 -14.30
N ASP A 72 -10.94 17.35 -13.72
CA ASP A 72 -10.43 18.56 -13.09
C ASP A 72 -9.60 18.29 -11.84
N PHE A 73 -9.99 17.30 -11.03
CA PHE A 73 -9.18 16.78 -9.93
C PHE A 73 -7.79 16.39 -10.43
N TYR A 74 -7.69 15.50 -11.42
CA TYR A 74 -6.39 15.08 -11.93
C TYR A 74 -5.61 16.19 -12.64
N ARG A 75 -6.27 17.13 -13.31
CA ARG A 75 -5.62 18.32 -13.88
C ARG A 75 -5.06 19.22 -12.77
N ARG A 76 -5.78 19.36 -11.67
CA ARG A 76 -5.38 20.14 -10.49
C ARG A 76 -4.25 19.45 -9.76
N SER A 77 -4.40 18.19 -9.36
CA SER A 77 -3.37 17.42 -8.65
C SER A 77 -2.05 17.30 -9.42
N LYS A 78 -2.08 17.33 -10.77
CA LYS A 78 -0.85 17.40 -11.58
C LYS A 78 -0.15 18.76 -11.51
N ARG A 79 -0.89 19.86 -11.41
CA ARG A 79 -0.34 21.22 -11.29
C ARG A 79 0.09 21.54 -9.87
N GLU A 80 -0.72 21.09 -8.91
CA GLU A 80 -0.55 21.30 -7.48
C GLU A 80 0.22 20.16 -6.83
N ARG A 81 1.03 19.39 -7.58
CA ARG A 81 2.04 18.53 -6.94
C ARG A 81 2.79 19.44 -5.97
N PRO A 82 2.62 19.27 -4.66
CA PRO A 82 3.18 20.20 -3.71
C PRO A 82 4.68 20.15 -3.94
N GLY A 83 5.28 21.25 -4.39
CA GLY A 83 6.73 21.40 -4.27
C GLY A 83 7.03 21.10 -2.81
N SER A 84 7.87 20.09 -2.56
CA SER A 84 8.08 19.45 -1.26
C SER A 84 8.06 20.48 -0.13
N LEU A 85 6.90 20.67 0.50
CA LEU A 85 6.82 21.40 1.74
C LEU A 85 7.57 20.53 2.76
N PRO A 86 8.40 21.12 3.63
CA PRO A 86 9.19 20.37 4.60
C PRO A 86 8.29 19.37 5.33
N GLU A 87 8.68 18.10 5.23
CA GLU A 87 7.92 16.93 5.62
C GLU A 87 7.60 17.00 7.12
N ILE A 88 6.42 17.52 7.45
CA ILE A 88 5.83 17.32 8.78
C ILE A 88 5.54 15.82 8.84
N PRO A 89 6.06 15.07 9.83
CA PRO A 89 5.93 13.63 9.90
C PRO A 89 4.46 13.25 10.11
N VAL A 90 3.72 13.10 9.03
CA VAL A 90 2.44 12.41 9.02
C VAL A 90 2.77 10.93 9.15
N ALA A 91 2.13 10.23 10.08
CA ALA A 91 2.23 8.77 10.20
C ALA A 91 1.82 8.14 8.86
N GLY A 92 2.82 7.89 8.02
CA GLY A 92 2.63 7.46 6.64
C GLY A 92 2.00 6.07 6.57
N ALA A 93 1.51 5.73 5.38
CA ALA A 93 1.16 4.36 5.03
C ALA A 93 2.25 3.40 5.57
N PRO A 94 1.86 2.24 6.12
CA PRO A 94 2.71 1.44 7.01
C PRO A 94 4.06 1.00 6.44
N HIS A 95 4.31 1.20 5.14
CA HIS A 95 5.64 1.07 4.53
C HIS A 95 5.99 2.35 3.77
N GLY A 96 6.77 3.21 4.40
CA GLY A 96 7.31 4.40 3.74
C GLY A 96 8.35 4.01 2.68
N ALA A 97 8.70 4.94 1.79
CA ALA A 97 9.79 4.72 0.83
C ALA A 97 11.10 4.27 1.53
N LYS A 98 11.34 4.73 2.77
CA LYS A 98 12.45 4.32 3.62
C LYS A 98 12.41 2.84 4.01
N ASP A 99 11.25 2.26 4.25
CA ASP A 99 11.13 0.84 4.60
C ASP A 99 11.41 -0.06 3.40
N LEU A 100 11.00 0.39 2.20
CA LEU A 100 11.35 -0.30 0.95
C LEU A 100 12.86 -0.24 0.69
N MET A 101 13.51 0.87 1.02
CA MET A 101 14.97 1.02 0.93
C MET A 101 15.69 0.10 1.90
N HIS A 102 15.29 0.08 3.18
CA HIS A 102 15.87 -0.83 4.15
C HIS A 102 15.62 -2.31 3.83
N TRP A 103 14.46 -2.65 3.27
CA TRP A 103 14.20 -4.00 2.78
C TRP A 103 15.11 -4.35 1.61
N ALA A 104 15.29 -3.43 0.65
CA ALA A 104 16.21 -3.63 -0.47
C ALA A 104 17.63 -3.84 0.06
N GLU A 105 18.16 -2.93 0.89
CA GLU A 105 19.48 -3.02 1.55
C GLU A 105 19.67 -4.35 2.30
N LYS A 106 18.64 -4.88 2.96
CA LYS A 106 18.72 -6.15 3.67
C LYS A 106 18.78 -7.36 2.73
N GLU A 107 18.13 -7.28 1.57
CA GLU A 107 18.14 -8.33 0.56
C GLU A 107 19.43 -8.32 -0.27
N LEU A 108 20.18 -7.21 -0.23
CA LEU A 108 21.58 -7.21 -0.63
C LEU A 108 22.36 -8.08 0.37
N ALA A 109 22.60 -9.35 0.03
CA ALA A 109 23.66 -10.13 0.67
C ALA A 109 24.96 -9.32 0.67
N ASP A 110 25.88 -9.53 1.64
CA ASP A 110 27.19 -8.85 1.88
C ASP A 110 28.15 -8.83 0.67
N ASN A 111 27.68 -8.39 -0.48
CA ASN A 111 28.34 -8.28 -1.76
C ASN A 111 28.35 -6.79 -2.09
N SER A 112 29.51 -6.16 -1.91
CA SER A 112 29.72 -4.73 -2.17
C SER A 112 29.25 -4.25 -3.55
N GLN A 113 29.18 -5.13 -4.54
CA GLN A 113 28.69 -4.80 -5.89
C GLN A 113 27.17 -4.56 -5.95
N ALA A 114 26.43 -5.06 -4.96
CA ALA A 114 24.99 -4.89 -4.91
C ALA A 114 24.65 -3.46 -4.46
N ASP A 115 25.42 -2.88 -3.54
CA ASP A 115 25.26 -1.50 -3.06
C ASP A 115 25.46 -0.51 -4.21
N GLU A 116 26.54 -0.70 -4.99
CA GLU A 116 26.80 0.08 -6.22
C GLU A 116 25.63 0.00 -7.21
N THR A 117 25.08 -1.22 -7.40
CA THR A 117 23.98 -1.42 -8.34
C THR A 117 22.68 -0.79 -7.84
N LEU A 118 22.45 -0.79 -6.53
CA LEU A 118 21.31 -0.11 -5.90
C LEU A 118 21.43 1.41 -6.06
N ASP A 119 22.60 1.98 -5.81
CA ASP A 119 22.88 3.41 -6.01
C ASP A 119 22.60 3.83 -7.46
N TRP A 120 23.06 3.04 -8.45
CA TRP A 120 22.75 3.29 -9.86
C TRP A 120 21.25 3.32 -10.15
N MET A 121 20.46 2.45 -9.52
CA MET A 121 19.01 2.40 -9.69
C MET A 121 18.31 3.60 -9.05
N LEU A 122 18.81 4.11 -7.93
CA LEU A 122 18.27 5.30 -7.27
C LEU A 122 18.49 6.53 -8.14
N ARG A 123 19.73 6.73 -8.62
CA ARG A 123 20.05 7.84 -9.53
C ARG A 123 19.24 7.77 -10.83
N GLU A 124 19.03 6.56 -11.38
CA GLU A 124 18.14 6.37 -12.53
C GLU A 124 16.69 6.77 -12.21
N GLY A 125 16.21 6.49 -10.99
CA GLY A 125 14.92 6.94 -10.48
C GLY A 125 14.81 8.47 -10.36
N ASP A 126 15.91 9.14 -10.02
CA ASP A 126 16.04 10.60 -9.98
C ASP A 126 16.14 11.24 -11.38
N GLY A 127 16.19 10.41 -12.42
CA GLY A 127 16.17 10.82 -13.84
C GLY A 127 17.54 10.84 -14.51
N ASP A 128 18.61 10.44 -13.84
CA ASP A 128 19.92 10.28 -14.47
C ASP A 128 19.90 9.13 -15.48
N LYS A 129 20.52 9.36 -16.64
CA LYS A 129 20.66 8.30 -17.66
C LYS A 129 21.77 7.33 -17.25
N LEU A 130 21.56 6.03 -17.45
CA LEU A 130 22.55 4.99 -17.13
C LEU A 130 23.90 5.20 -17.84
N GLU A 131 23.93 5.89 -18.98
CA GLU A 131 25.16 6.25 -19.68
C GLU A 131 25.98 7.31 -18.92
N LYS A 132 25.31 8.27 -18.29
CA LYS A 132 25.93 9.31 -17.47
C LYS A 132 26.52 8.70 -16.19
N ILE A 133 25.76 7.83 -15.53
CA ILE A 133 26.22 7.08 -14.34
C ILE A 133 27.43 6.21 -14.70
N ALA A 134 27.38 5.53 -15.84
CA ALA A 134 28.49 4.73 -16.35
C ALA A 134 29.77 5.55 -16.61
N GLU A 135 29.63 6.77 -17.14
CA GLU A 135 30.75 7.70 -17.35
C GLU A 135 31.33 8.21 -16.02
N GLU A 136 30.48 8.64 -15.09
CA GLU A 136 30.87 9.13 -13.76
C GLU A 136 31.62 8.06 -12.95
N ASP A 137 31.11 6.82 -12.95
CA ASP A 137 31.70 5.71 -12.18
C ASP A 137 32.77 4.93 -12.95
N GLN A 138 33.11 5.36 -14.17
CA GLN A 138 34.11 4.73 -15.05
C GLN A 138 33.82 3.24 -15.35
N VAL A 139 32.54 2.87 -15.46
CA VAL A 139 32.10 1.51 -15.79
C VAL A 139 31.52 1.49 -17.20
N PRO A 140 31.77 0.47 -18.05
CA PRO A 140 31.14 0.41 -19.37
C PRO A 140 29.61 0.41 -19.28
N ALA A 141 28.94 1.33 -20.00
CA ALA A 141 27.47 1.47 -19.98
C ALA A 141 26.69 0.16 -20.22
N PRO A 142 27.11 -0.77 -21.10
CA PRO A 142 26.43 -2.07 -21.25
C PRO A 142 26.43 -2.90 -19.96
N ARG A 143 27.48 -2.80 -19.14
CA ARG A 143 27.62 -3.55 -17.88
C ARG A 143 26.68 -3.01 -16.80
N VAL A 144 26.54 -1.69 -16.70
CA VAL A 144 25.57 -1.02 -15.81
C VAL A 144 24.16 -1.48 -16.15
N ARG A 145 23.74 -1.35 -17.42
CA ARG A 145 22.42 -1.78 -17.90
C ARG A 145 22.15 -3.27 -17.61
N GLN A 146 23.14 -4.13 -17.86
CA GLN A 146 22.99 -5.57 -17.62
C GLN A 146 22.83 -5.89 -16.13
N ARG A 147 23.62 -5.26 -15.26
CA ARG A 147 23.53 -5.44 -13.80
C ARG A 147 22.20 -4.94 -13.27
N VAL A 148 21.80 -3.71 -13.61
CA VAL A 148 20.50 -3.13 -13.21
C VAL A 148 19.33 -4.01 -13.66
N ASN A 149 19.34 -4.51 -14.91
CA ASN A 149 18.26 -5.37 -15.39
C ASN A 149 18.20 -6.71 -14.63
N ARG A 150 19.34 -7.35 -14.37
CA ARG A 150 19.39 -8.57 -13.54
C ARG A 150 18.86 -8.30 -12.15
N TRP A 151 19.21 -7.17 -11.55
CA TRP A 151 18.77 -6.77 -10.22
C TRP A 151 17.26 -6.51 -10.15
N ARG A 152 16.72 -5.75 -11.11
CA ARG A 152 15.26 -5.53 -11.25
C ARG A 152 14.49 -6.83 -11.40
N LYS A 153 15.05 -7.83 -12.08
CA LYS A 153 14.43 -9.15 -12.19
C LYS A 153 14.45 -9.87 -10.84
N HIS A 154 15.59 -9.86 -10.14
CA HIS A 154 15.73 -10.48 -8.82
C HIS A 154 14.75 -9.90 -7.78
N LEU A 155 14.68 -8.57 -7.67
CA LEU A 155 13.76 -7.90 -6.74
C LEU A 155 12.29 -8.22 -7.07
N ARG A 156 11.92 -8.26 -8.35
CA ARG A 156 10.55 -8.63 -8.77
C ARG A 156 10.21 -10.07 -8.41
N GLU A 157 11.14 -11.01 -8.59
CA GLU A 157 10.93 -12.42 -8.24
C GLU A 157 10.73 -12.60 -6.72
N ARG A 158 11.53 -11.92 -5.90
CA ARG A 158 11.39 -11.93 -4.43
C ARG A 158 10.09 -11.30 -3.97
N TRP A 159 9.76 -10.12 -4.49
CA TRP A 159 8.53 -9.43 -4.12
C TRP A 159 7.27 -10.22 -4.54
N ALA A 160 7.30 -10.85 -5.72
CA ALA A 160 6.22 -11.73 -6.16
C ALA A 160 6.05 -12.95 -5.23
N ALA A 161 7.16 -13.52 -4.73
CA ALA A 161 7.11 -14.64 -3.78
C ALA A 161 6.50 -14.22 -2.43
N GLU A 162 6.87 -13.06 -1.90
CA GLU A 162 6.28 -12.52 -0.67
C GLU A 162 4.77 -12.24 -0.84
N LEU A 163 4.37 -11.61 -1.94
CA LEU A 163 2.96 -11.37 -2.23
C LEU A 163 2.17 -12.67 -2.39
N ALA A 164 2.74 -13.70 -3.03
CA ALA A 164 2.11 -15.00 -3.14
C ALA A 164 1.91 -15.67 -1.76
N ALA A 165 2.89 -15.53 -0.86
CA ALA A 165 2.78 -16.05 0.50
C ALA A 165 1.67 -15.32 1.31
N VAL A 166 1.61 -13.99 1.23
CA VAL A 166 0.55 -13.19 1.88
C VAL A 166 -0.82 -13.56 1.32
N ALA A 167 -0.95 -13.69 0.00
CA ALA A 167 -2.20 -14.11 -0.64
C ALA A 167 -2.63 -15.52 -0.19
N ALA A 168 -1.70 -16.47 -0.07
CA ALA A 168 -1.98 -17.81 0.43
C ALA A 168 -2.50 -17.79 1.88
N ILE A 169 -1.86 -16.99 2.76
CA ILE A 169 -2.32 -16.81 4.14
C ILE A 169 -3.74 -16.21 4.16
N ALA A 170 -4.00 -15.17 3.36
CA ALA A 170 -5.32 -14.55 3.27
C ALA A 170 -6.40 -15.55 2.81
N VAL A 171 -6.10 -16.42 1.84
CA VAL A 171 -7.02 -17.49 1.40
C VAL A 171 -7.30 -18.49 2.52
N VAL A 172 -6.28 -18.91 3.27
CA VAL A 172 -6.46 -19.83 4.41
C VAL A 172 -7.31 -19.19 5.51
N LEU A 173 -7.02 -17.95 5.89
CA LEU A 173 -7.81 -17.22 6.88
C LEU A 173 -9.26 -17.00 6.41
N GLY A 174 -9.45 -16.68 5.13
CA GLY A 174 -10.78 -16.57 4.53
C GLY A 174 -11.56 -17.88 4.56
N ALA A 175 -10.89 -19.01 4.27
CA ALA A 175 -11.50 -20.34 4.34
C ALA A 175 -11.86 -20.73 5.79
N LEU A 176 -11.00 -20.45 6.76
CA LEU A 176 -11.27 -20.67 8.19
C LEU A 176 -12.44 -19.81 8.67
N TRP A 177 -12.46 -18.53 8.31
CA TRP A 177 -13.56 -17.62 8.64
C TRP A 177 -14.88 -18.07 8.01
N TYR A 178 -14.84 -18.50 6.74
CA TYR A 178 -16.00 -19.06 6.05
C TYR A 178 -16.50 -20.33 6.75
N ALA A 179 -15.60 -21.26 7.09
CA ALA A 179 -15.94 -22.49 7.80
C ALA A 179 -16.53 -22.20 9.20
N TRP A 180 -16.01 -21.21 9.92
CA TRP A 180 -16.53 -20.81 11.23
C TRP A 180 -17.92 -20.17 11.12
N ARG A 181 -18.13 -19.31 10.12
CA ARG A 181 -19.42 -18.66 9.87
C ARG A 181 -20.50 -19.65 9.40
N HIS A 182 -20.09 -20.69 8.68
CA HIS A 182 -20.96 -21.75 8.17
C HIS A 182 -20.93 -23.01 9.03
N GLN A 183 -20.42 -22.97 10.28
CA GLN A 183 -20.64 -24.08 11.19
C GLN A 183 -22.15 -24.30 11.30
N PRO A 184 -22.68 -25.46 10.86
CA PRO A 184 -24.07 -25.75 11.05
C PRO A 184 -24.30 -25.69 12.55
N GLN A 185 -25.16 -24.75 12.97
CA GLN A 185 -25.77 -24.82 14.29
C GLN A 185 -26.31 -26.24 14.34
N ASN A 186 -25.68 -27.13 15.13
CA ASN A 186 -26.22 -28.45 15.36
C ASN A 186 -27.67 -28.19 15.73
N PRO A 187 -28.65 -28.70 14.96
CA PRO A 187 -30.03 -28.37 15.18
C PRO A 187 -30.28 -28.67 16.65
N VAL A 188 -30.49 -27.63 17.44
CA VAL A 188 -30.90 -27.79 18.82
C VAL A 188 -32.14 -28.62 18.69
N VAL A 189 -32.07 -29.87 19.15
CA VAL A 189 -33.23 -30.75 19.20
C VAL A 189 -34.18 -29.99 20.10
N GLU A 190 -35.12 -29.29 19.47
CA GLU A 190 -36.18 -28.56 20.11
C GLU A 190 -37.05 -29.67 20.73
N VAL A 191 -36.69 -30.07 21.95
CA VAL A 191 -37.52 -30.91 22.79
C VAL A 191 -38.80 -30.11 22.93
N GLY A 192 -39.83 -30.54 22.21
CA GLY A 192 -41.08 -29.82 22.11
C GLY A 192 -41.60 -29.45 23.49
N PRO A 193 -42.33 -28.33 23.61
CA PRO A 193 -42.85 -27.86 24.89
C PRO A 193 -43.85 -28.89 25.43
N ASP A 194 -43.34 -29.79 26.25
CA ASP A 194 -44.17 -30.60 27.13
C ASP A 194 -44.82 -29.60 28.09
N LYS A 195 -46.13 -29.44 27.94
CA LYS A 195 -46.98 -28.61 28.78
C LYS A 195 -47.09 -29.26 30.16
N SER A 196 -46.00 -29.30 30.89
CA SER A 196 -45.99 -29.76 32.28
C SER A 196 -46.16 -28.52 33.16
N ASN A 197 -47.36 -28.38 33.72
CA ASN A 197 -47.72 -27.39 34.76
C ASN A 197 -47.00 -27.71 36.08
N VAL A 198 -45.67 -27.81 36.06
CA VAL A 198 -44.84 -27.81 37.26
C VAL A 198 -44.42 -26.35 37.48
N PRO A 199 -44.73 -25.73 38.62
CA PRO A 199 -44.21 -24.40 38.92
C PRO A 199 -42.67 -24.45 38.84
N PRO A 200 -42.01 -23.58 38.05
CA PRO A 200 -40.62 -23.73 37.68
C PRO A 200 -39.69 -23.30 38.83
N VAL A 201 -39.63 -24.11 39.89
CA VAL A 201 -38.70 -23.91 41.01
C VAL A 201 -37.25 -24.01 40.52
N ASP A 202 -37.00 -24.82 39.48
CA ASP A 202 -35.66 -24.99 38.91
C ASP A 202 -35.17 -23.76 38.13
N SER A 203 -36.06 -22.90 37.63
CA SER A 203 -35.68 -21.71 36.85
C SER A 203 -34.99 -20.64 37.70
N ALA A 204 -35.39 -20.48 38.96
CA ALA A 204 -34.82 -19.50 39.87
C ALA A 204 -33.41 -19.89 40.32
N MET A 205 -33.19 -21.18 40.64
CA MET A 205 -31.86 -21.68 41.02
C MET A 205 -30.87 -21.61 39.85
N LEU A 206 -31.29 -22.00 38.65
CA LEU A 206 -30.44 -21.88 37.45
C LEU A 206 -30.05 -20.42 37.18
N ARG A 207 -31.00 -19.49 37.32
CA ARG A 207 -30.73 -18.05 37.20
C ARG A 207 -29.76 -17.55 38.26
N ALA A 208 -29.87 -18.03 39.50
CA ALA A 208 -28.94 -17.67 40.57
C ALA A 208 -27.51 -18.15 40.28
N VAL A 209 -27.34 -19.35 39.70
CA VAL A 209 -26.03 -19.89 39.30
C VAL A 209 -25.39 -19.03 38.19
N ASP A 210 -26.18 -18.62 37.20
CA ASP A 210 -25.70 -17.75 36.10
C ASP A 210 -25.26 -16.37 36.61
N LEU A 211 -26.09 -15.73 37.46
CA LEU A 211 -25.76 -14.45 38.09
C LEU A 211 -24.47 -14.54 38.93
N ARG A 212 -24.30 -15.61 39.71
CA ARG A 212 -23.09 -15.85 40.51
C ARG A 212 -21.85 -16.00 39.62
N THR A 213 -21.95 -16.76 38.54
CA THR A 213 -20.83 -17.00 37.61
C THR A 213 -20.38 -15.69 36.96
N ARG A 214 -21.32 -14.87 36.50
CA ARG A 214 -21.03 -13.56 35.90
C ARG A 214 -20.42 -12.59 36.90
N ALA A 215 -20.98 -12.52 38.12
CA ALA A 215 -20.48 -11.64 39.16
C ALA A 215 -19.04 -12.00 39.59
N LEU A 216 -18.70 -13.29 39.66
CA LEU A 216 -17.33 -13.73 39.94
C LEU A 216 -16.34 -13.26 38.85
N GLN A 217 -16.72 -13.27 37.57
CA GLN A 217 -15.89 -12.73 36.48
C GLN A 217 -15.69 -11.21 36.59
N GLU A 218 -16.70 -10.47 37.05
CA GLU A 218 -16.59 -9.03 37.30
C GLU A 218 -15.64 -8.73 38.47
N CYS A 219 -15.66 -9.58 39.51
CA CYS A 219 -14.67 -9.53 40.57
C CYS A 219 -13.24 -9.76 40.06
N GLU A 220 -13.02 -10.72 39.14
CA GLU A 220 -11.70 -10.95 38.54
C GLU A 220 -11.20 -9.73 37.72
N LYS A 221 -12.11 -9.02 37.06
CA LYS A 221 -11.83 -7.77 36.32
C LYS A 221 -11.63 -6.54 37.22
N ARG A 222 -11.72 -6.70 38.55
CA ARG A 222 -11.66 -5.61 39.55
C ARG A 222 -12.81 -4.60 39.45
N GLU A 223 -13.95 -5.03 38.90
CA GLU A 223 -15.19 -4.23 38.86
C GLU A 223 -15.99 -4.47 40.15
N TRP A 224 -15.42 -4.05 41.28
CA TRP A 224 -15.87 -4.47 42.62
C TRP A 224 -17.35 -4.15 42.92
N GLN A 225 -17.85 -3.00 42.48
CA GLN A 225 -19.23 -2.60 42.72
C GLN A 225 -20.23 -3.47 41.94
N SER A 226 -19.94 -3.75 40.67
CA SER A 226 -20.77 -4.61 39.82
C SER A 226 -20.80 -6.04 40.35
N CYS A 227 -19.62 -6.56 40.73
CA CYS A 227 -19.50 -7.88 41.34
C CYS A 227 -20.37 -8.03 42.59
N LEU A 228 -20.29 -7.08 43.54
CA LEU A 228 -21.09 -7.15 44.78
C LEU A 228 -22.59 -7.11 44.49
N ASN A 229 -23.03 -6.24 43.59
CA ASN A 229 -24.43 -6.15 43.19
C ASN A 229 -24.93 -7.46 42.56
N GLY A 230 -24.15 -8.07 41.67
CA GLY A 230 -24.50 -9.34 41.03
C GLY A 230 -24.57 -10.51 42.01
N LEU A 231 -23.66 -10.58 42.99
CA LEU A 231 -23.70 -11.57 44.06
C LEU A 231 -24.91 -11.37 44.99
N ASP A 232 -25.29 -10.13 45.28
CA ASP A 232 -26.50 -9.82 46.08
C ASP A 232 -27.79 -10.21 45.36
N GLU A 233 -27.87 -10.00 44.06
CA GLU A 233 -29.01 -10.46 43.26
C GLU A 233 -29.10 -11.99 43.20
N ALA A 234 -27.96 -12.67 43.03
CA ALA A 234 -27.90 -14.12 43.10
C ALA A 234 -28.35 -14.65 44.47
N ALA A 235 -27.93 -14.00 45.56
CA ALA A 235 -28.28 -14.39 46.92
C ALA A 235 -29.79 -14.24 47.22
N LYS A 236 -30.47 -13.26 46.61
CA LYS A 236 -31.94 -13.11 46.72
C LYS A 236 -32.69 -14.31 46.12
N LEU A 237 -32.11 -14.96 45.12
CA LEU A 237 -32.70 -16.11 44.43
C LEU A 237 -32.26 -17.46 45.05
N ASP A 238 -31.02 -17.55 45.51
CA ASP A 238 -30.44 -18.73 46.17
C ASP A 238 -29.52 -18.34 47.34
N PRO A 239 -30.08 -18.16 48.55
CA PRO A 239 -29.31 -17.83 49.75
C PRO A 239 -28.34 -18.95 50.19
N THR A 240 -28.58 -20.19 49.77
CA THR A 240 -27.74 -21.32 50.16
C THR A 240 -26.43 -21.29 49.38
N GLY A 241 -26.49 -21.03 48.08
CA GLY A 241 -25.28 -20.94 47.25
C GLY A 241 -24.44 -19.68 47.47
N ASP A 242 -24.96 -18.63 48.13
CA ASP A 242 -24.15 -17.48 48.58
C ASP A 242 -23.15 -17.88 49.68
N ARG A 243 -23.35 -19.02 50.35
CA ARG A 243 -22.42 -19.59 51.33
C ARG A 243 -21.25 -20.36 50.70
N ALA A 244 -21.18 -20.47 49.38
CA ALA A 244 -20.06 -21.14 48.73
C ALA A 244 -18.74 -20.39 48.97
N ASP A 245 -17.66 -21.12 49.26
CA ASP A 245 -16.35 -20.55 49.62
C ASP A 245 -15.84 -19.50 48.61
N GLN A 246 -16.09 -19.73 47.32
CA GLN A 246 -15.70 -18.81 46.24
C GLN A 246 -16.44 -17.47 46.34
N VAL A 247 -17.73 -17.49 46.68
CA VAL A 247 -18.56 -16.28 46.82
C VAL A 247 -18.14 -15.48 48.06
N VAL A 248 -17.91 -16.16 49.18
CA VAL A 248 -17.43 -15.53 50.42
C VAL A 248 -16.08 -14.86 50.20
N LYS A 249 -15.14 -15.54 49.54
CA LYS A 249 -13.82 -14.99 49.21
C LYS A 249 -13.91 -13.79 48.26
N ALA A 250 -14.77 -13.86 47.25
CA ALA A 250 -14.99 -12.76 46.31
C ALA A 250 -15.61 -11.54 47.00
N ARG A 251 -16.62 -11.73 47.87
CA ARG A 251 -17.23 -10.65 48.67
C ARG A 251 -16.21 -9.99 49.58
N GLN A 252 -15.40 -10.78 50.27
CA GLN A 252 -14.35 -10.25 51.14
C GLN A 252 -13.30 -9.47 50.33
N GLY A 253 -12.81 -10.02 49.22
CA GLY A 253 -11.84 -9.35 48.36
C GLY A 253 -12.36 -8.04 47.77
N ALA A 254 -13.60 -8.00 47.30
CA ALA A 254 -14.24 -6.78 46.80
C ALA A 254 -14.44 -5.74 47.92
N ALA A 255 -14.86 -6.17 49.11
CA ALA A 255 -15.04 -5.27 50.26
C ALA A 255 -13.71 -4.68 50.75
N ASP A 256 -12.65 -5.49 50.78
CA ASP A 256 -11.31 -5.04 51.17
C ASP A 256 -10.73 -4.07 50.13
N ALA A 257 -10.95 -4.35 48.84
CA ALA A 257 -10.52 -3.46 47.76
C ALA A 257 -11.24 -2.11 47.74
N LEU A 258 -12.52 -2.07 48.11
CA LEU A 258 -13.28 -0.82 48.25
C LEU A 258 -12.93 -0.03 49.51
N LYS A 259 -12.43 -0.69 50.57
CA LYS A 259 -11.94 -0.03 51.79
C LYS A 259 -10.51 0.45 51.67
N ALA A 260 -9.70 -0.21 50.84
CA ALA A 260 -8.34 0.23 50.59
C ALA A 260 -8.38 1.67 50.06
N PRO A 261 -7.70 2.63 50.72
CA PRO A 261 -7.61 3.98 50.19
C PRO A 261 -6.99 3.88 48.80
N GLU A 262 -7.62 4.53 47.83
CA GLU A 262 -7.19 4.57 46.43
C GLU A 262 -5.69 4.79 46.42
N ALA A 263 -4.93 3.76 46.02
CA ALA A 263 -3.48 3.82 46.04
C ALA A 263 -3.11 5.10 45.28
N PRO A 264 -2.18 5.93 45.82
CA PRO A 264 -1.87 7.22 45.24
C PRO A 264 -1.65 7.01 43.75
N ALA A 265 -2.48 7.67 42.94
CA ALA A 265 -2.47 7.54 41.49
C ALA A 265 -1.02 7.53 41.04
N PRO A 266 -0.60 6.62 40.15
CA PRO A 266 0.78 6.58 39.69
C PRO A 266 1.10 7.99 39.22
N THR A 267 1.92 8.70 40.00
CA THR A 267 2.34 10.05 39.65
C THR A 267 2.86 9.93 38.24
N PRO A 268 2.35 10.71 37.27
CA PRO A 268 2.84 10.65 35.91
C PRO A 268 4.34 10.84 36.03
N SER A 269 5.10 9.77 35.74
CA SER A 269 6.55 9.83 35.72
C SER A 269 6.86 10.91 34.71
N SER A 270 7.20 12.07 35.25
CA SER A 270 7.66 13.21 34.51
C SER A 270 8.87 12.71 33.74
N SER A 271 8.69 12.42 32.46
CA SER A 271 9.75 12.16 31.51
C SER A 271 10.53 13.47 31.36
N SER A 272 11.34 13.79 32.37
CA SER A 272 12.39 14.78 32.26
C SER A 272 13.44 14.20 31.33
N ASN A 273 13.38 14.65 30.08
CA ASN A 273 14.55 14.85 29.22
C ASN A 273 15.75 15.23 30.08
N THR A 274 16.73 14.34 30.14
CA THR A 274 18.08 14.70 30.57
C THR A 274 19.02 14.32 29.45
N ASP A 275 19.13 15.22 28.48
CA ASP A 275 20.36 15.38 27.72
C ASP A 275 21.45 15.85 28.69
N ARG A 276 22.39 14.96 29.02
CA ARG A 276 23.77 15.34 29.34
C ARG A 276 24.73 14.14 29.21
N ALA A 277 25.49 14.12 28.13
CA ALA A 277 26.80 13.47 28.06
C ALA A 277 27.84 14.28 28.88
N PRO A 278 29.15 13.93 28.99
CA PRO A 278 29.88 12.73 28.56
C PRO A 278 30.86 12.15 29.63
N THR A 279 31.58 11.09 29.23
CA THR A 279 32.92 10.62 29.71
C THR A 279 33.12 10.12 31.14
N LYS A 280 33.49 8.82 31.24
CA LYS A 280 34.56 8.19 32.05
C LYS A 280 34.21 6.69 32.21
N GLU A 281 35.10 5.72 32.32
CA GLU A 281 36.54 5.64 32.49
C GLU A 281 36.91 4.21 32.04
N LEU A 282 38.11 4.04 31.52
CA LEU A 282 38.65 2.73 31.18
C LEU A 282 38.72 1.83 32.43
N SER A 283 38.46 0.53 32.25
CA SER A 283 39.26 -0.49 32.93
C SER A 283 39.32 -1.79 32.12
N PRO A 284 40.44 -2.52 32.24
CA PRO A 284 40.89 -3.50 31.26
C PRO A 284 40.36 -4.90 31.54
N MET A 285 40.15 -5.69 30.48
CA MET A 285 40.04 -7.15 30.59
C MET A 285 41.32 -7.83 30.09
N PRO A 286 41.70 -8.99 30.67
CA PRO A 286 43.01 -9.59 30.51
C PRO A 286 43.06 -10.56 29.31
N THR A 287 44.13 -10.41 28.52
CA THR A 287 45.15 -11.42 28.19
C THR A 287 44.76 -12.90 28.05
N GLU A 288 45.04 -13.40 26.82
CA GLU A 288 45.50 -14.73 26.38
C GLU A 288 44.59 -15.97 26.38
N ALA A 289 44.37 -16.49 25.16
CA ALA A 289 44.83 -17.85 24.77
C ALA A 289 44.73 -18.08 23.23
N PRO A 290 45.47 -19.06 22.65
CA PRO A 290 46.21 -18.94 21.38
C PRO A 290 45.51 -19.41 20.08
N PRO A 291 46.09 -19.13 18.90
CA PRO A 291 45.55 -19.54 17.60
C PRO A 291 45.95 -20.97 17.22
N MET A 292 44.94 -21.82 16.96
CA MET A 292 45.16 -23.10 16.28
C MET A 292 45.37 -22.89 14.78
N LYS A 293 46.59 -23.19 14.35
CA LYS A 293 46.98 -23.41 12.95
C LYS A 293 46.30 -24.67 12.43
N MET A 294 45.56 -24.59 11.33
CA MET A 294 45.34 -25.74 10.45
C MET A 294 45.77 -25.37 9.03
N ALA A 295 46.84 -26.02 8.61
CA ALA A 295 47.37 -26.03 7.25
C ALA A 295 46.62 -27.11 6.41
N PRO A 296 46.81 -27.13 5.08
CA PRO A 296 45.84 -27.65 4.12
C PRO A 296 46.02 -29.14 3.86
N LYS A 297 44.92 -29.83 3.53
CA LYS A 297 44.97 -31.17 2.93
C LYS A 297 44.53 -31.07 1.46
N SER A 298 45.52 -31.19 0.58
CA SER A 298 45.37 -31.56 -0.81
C SER A 298 45.03 -33.05 -0.91
N GLU A 299 44.04 -33.42 -1.72
CA GLU A 299 44.04 -34.70 -2.46
C GLU A 299 43.08 -34.60 -3.65
N GLU A 300 43.72 -34.42 -4.80
CA GLU A 300 43.48 -35.02 -6.12
C GLU A 300 42.21 -35.90 -6.31
N LYS A 301 41.46 -35.62 -7.40
CA LYS A 301 41.40 -36.46 -8.62
C LYS A 301 39.98 -36.67 -9.20
N THR A 302 39.94 -36.55 -10.53
CA THR A 302 39.06 -37.21 -11.51
C THR A 302 37.63 -36.71 -11.77
N THR A 303 37.49 -36.03 -12.91
CA THR A 303 36.36 -36.09 -13.87
C THR A 303 35.99 -37.56 -14.20
N PRO A 304 34.74 -37.89 -14.62
CA PRO A 304 34.26 -37.53 -15.95
C PRO A 304 32.77 -37.12 -16.05
N ALA A 305 32.47 -36.52 -17.20
CA ALA A 305 31.16 -36.10 -17.69
C ALA A 305 30.05 -37.17 -17.60
N PRO A 306 28.78 -36.72 -17.66
CA PRO A 306 27.97 -37.23 -18.76
C PRO A 306 27.15 -36.15 -19.49
N LYS A 307 27.15 -36.33 -20.82
CA LYS A 307 26.14 -35.85 -21.78
C LYS A 307 24.72 -36.10 -21.24
N LYS A 308 23.80 -35.16 -21.47
CA LYS A 308 22.50 -35.42 -22.13
C LYS A 308 21.64 -34.15 -22.28
N LYS A 309 21.21 -33.94 -23.53
CA LYS A 309 19.86 -33.59 -23.99
C LYS A 309 19.32 -32.21 -23.60
N GLY A 310 19.20 -31.36 -24.62
CA GLY A 310 18.71 -29.99 -24.51
C GLY A 310 17.20 -29.85 -24.33
N PRO A 311 16.69 -28.61 -24.37
CA PRO A 311 15.27 -28.34 -24.51
C PRO A 311 14.94 -27.85 -25.92
N THR A 312 14.05 -28.62 -26.52
CA THR A 312 12.99 -28.23 -27.46
C THR A 312 12.69 -26.72 -27.50
N THR A 313 12.84 -26.16 -28.70
CA THR A 313 12.11 -24.99 -29.18
C THR A 313 10.60 -25.25 -29.07
N SER A 314 9.95 -24.60 -28.10
CA SER A 314 8.51 -24.45 -28.06
C SER A 314 8.18 -23.05 -28.56
N GLU A 315 7.83 -23.03 -29.83
CA GLU A 315 7.09 -22.00 -30.57
C GLU A 315 5.88 -21.52 -29.74
N PHE A 316 5.95 -20.33 -29.15
CA PHE A 316 4.78 -19.62 -28.60
C PHE A 316 4.41 -18.53 -29.59
N LYS A 317 3.52 -18.91 -30.50
CA LYS A 317 2.82 -18.05 -31.44
C LYS A 317 1.51 -17.60 -30.79
N ASP A 318 1.01 -16.47 -31.27
CA ASP A 318 -0.29 -15.84 -31.01
C ASP A 318 -0.43 -14.91 -29.80
N SER A 319 -0.07 -13.64 -30.06
CA SER A 319 -1.04 -12.60 -30.41
C SER A 319 -2.44 -12.72 -29.80
N LYS A 320 -2.74 -11.85 -28.83
CA LYS A 320 -4.10 -11.30 -28.70
C LYS A 320 -4.03 -9.83 -28.34
N GLU A 321 -3.78 -9.08 -29.40
CA GLU A 321 -4.09 -7.69 -29.60
C GLU A 321 -5.56 -7.45 -29.24
N TRP A 322 -5.81 -6.62 -28.23
CA TRP A 322 -7.14 -6.17 -27.84
C TRP A 322 -7.35 -4.78 -28.45
N GLU A 323 -7.62 -4.74 -29.75
CA GLU A 323 -8.10 -3.51 -30.41
C GLU A 323 -9.51 -3.19 -29.92
N PHE A 324 -9.63 -2.06 -29.21
CA PHE A 324 -10.91 -1.40 -28.94
C PHE A 324 -11.44 -0.77 -30.24
N ASN A 325 -12.16 -1.56 -31.04
CA ASN A 325 -12.97 -1.05 -32.14
C ASN A 325 -14.25 -0.42 -31.58
N VAL A 326 -14.24 0.90 -31.37
CA VAL A 326 -15.45 1.68 -31.11
C VAL A 326 -16.01 2.14 -32.45
N ALA A 327 -17.02 1.44 -32.95
CA ALA A 327 -17.81 1.88 -34.09
C ALA A 327 -18.66 3.10 -33.72
N PRO A 328 -18.71 4.16 -34.55
CA PRO A 328 -19.63 5.27 -34.34
C PRO A 328 -21.04 4.89 -34.82
N THR A 329 -21.99 4.76 -33.89
CA THR A 329 -23.41 4.65 -34.23
C THR A 329 -23.97 6.03 -34.53
N ASN A 330 -24.00 6.37 -35.82
CA ASN A 330 -24.80 7.48 -36.35
C ASN A 330 -26.28 7.10 -36.33
N ASN A 331 -27.04 7.62 -35.36
CA ASN A 331 -28.49 7.67 -35.41
C ASN A 331 -28.93 9.06 -35.87
N ALA A 332 -29.20 9.18 -37.18
CA ALA A 332 -29.93 10.31 -37.75
C ALA A 332 -31.45 9.99 -37.75
N PRO A 333 -32.32 10.97 -37.41
CA PRO A 333 -33.77 10.79 -37.44
C PRO A 333 -34.35 10.86 -38.87
N PRO A 334 -35.54 10.27 -39.13
CA PRO A 334 -36.11 10.20 -40.47
C PRO A 334 -36.66 11.55 -40.96
N ALA A 335 -36.35 11.84 -42.22
CA ALA A 335 -36.77 13.03 -42.95
C ALA A 335 -38.25 12.98 -43.37
N THR A 336 -38.97 14.05 -43.09
CA THR A 336 -40.23 14.43 -43.76
C THR A 336 -39.92 15.08 -45.11
N LYS A 337 -40.68 14.64 -46.12
CA LYS A 337 -40.72 15.17 -47.48
C LYS A 337 -41.27 16.59 -47.48
N ASP A 338 -40.62 17.50 -48.18
CA ASP A 338 -41.19 18.37 -49.22
C ASP A 338 -40.09 19.26 -49.83
N ALA A 339 -40.02 19.25 -51.16
CA ALA A 339 -39.16 20.10 -51.99
C ALA A 339 -39.82 21.48 -52.19
N PRO A 340 -39.11 22.57 -52.59
CA PRO A 340 -38.68 22.69 -54.00
C PRO A 340 -37.37 23.48 -54.29
N GLN A 341 -36.71 23.07 -55.40
CA GLN A 341 -36.03 23.86 -56.45
C GLN A 341 -34.74 24.69 -56.17
N THR A 342 -33.62 24.21 -56.78
CA THR A 342 -32.60 24.86 -57.67
C THR A 342 -32.07 26.30 -57.40
N PRO A 343 -30.84 26.72 -57.82
CA PRO A 343 -29.87 26.07 -58.74
C PRO A 343 -28.37 26.10 -58.34
N ALA A 344 -27.56 25.46 -59.20
CA ALA A 344 -26.10 25.33 -59.22
C ALA A 344 -25.33 26.69 -59.21
N PRO A 345 -24.00 26.73 -58.93
CA PRO A 345 -23.02 26.42 -59.99
C PRO A 345 -21.63 25.86 -59.56
N GLN A 346 -21.00 25.23 -60.55
CA GLN A 346 -19.57 25.33 -60.95
C GLN A 346 -18.47 24.53 -60.23
N GLN A 347 -17.89 23.63 -61.05
CA GLN A 347 -16.57 23.04 -60.99
C GLN A 347 -15.47 24.09 -61.05
N THR A 348 -14.36 23.87 -60.34
CA THR A 348 -13.09 24.56 -60.60
C THR A 348 -11.93 23.62 -60.23
N THR A 349 -11.37 23.02 -61.28
CA THR A 349 -9.95 22.75 -61.57
C THR A 349 -8.94 22.50 -60.43
N ALA A 350 -8.27 21.34 -60.53
CA ALA A 350 -6.87 21.12 -60.12
C ALA A 350 -5.92 22.10 -60.86
N PRO A 351 -4.63 22.32 -60.48
CA PRO A 351 -3.61 21.26 -60.57
C PRO A 351 -2.36 21.41 -59.66
N GLN A 352 -1.46 20.44 -59.85
CA GLN A 352 0.01 20.52 -59.86
C GLN A 352 0.81 19.70 -58.83
N GLN A 353 1.49 18.72 -59.44
CA GLN A 353 2.62 17.92 -59.00
C GLN A 353 3.84 18.80 -58.74
N THR A 354 4.62 18.44 -57.72
CA THR A 354 6.05 18.76 -57.65
C THR A 354 6.81 17.50 -57.26
N THR A 355 7.69 17.06 -58.16
CA THR A 355 8.73 16.02 -57.94
C THR A 355 10.10 16.71 -57.84
N PRO A 356 11.22 16.00 -57.60
CA PRO A 356 12.11 16.20 -56.45
C PRO A 356 13.43 16.92 -56.81
N GLN A 357 14.15 17.44 -55.81
CA GLN A 357 15.45 18.05 -56.01
C GLN A 357 16.56 17.38 -55.20
N GLN A 358 17.72 17.36 -55.83
CA GLN A 358 18.84 16.41 -55.73
C GLN A 358 19.82 16.66 -54.58
N ALA A 359 20.56 15.60 -54.27
CA ALA A 359 21.84 15.59 -53.56
C ALA A 359 22.97 16.33 -54.31
N PRO A 360 24.06 16.70 -53.60
CA PRO A 360 25.38 16.82 -54.20
C PRO A 360 26.38 15.75 -53.70
N GLN A 361 27.20 15.29 -54.63
CA GLN A 361 28.33 14.37 -54.48
C GLN A 361 29.64 15.12 -54.12
N LYS A 362 30.48 14.47 -53.28
CA LYS A 362 31.98 14.29 -53.25
C LYS A 362 32.95 15.37 -53.79
N PRO A 363 34.20 15.49 -53.24
CA PRO A 363 35.30 14.48 -53.37
C PRO A 363 36.12 14.27 -52.07
N ASP A 364 36.61 13.08 -51.70
CA ASP A 364 37.81 12.30 -52.11
C ASP A 364 39.21 12.87 -51.72
N ASP A 365 39.99 11.95 -51.13
CA ASP A 365 41.46 11.86 -50.95
C ASP A 365 42.18 12.52 -49.73
N ALA A 366 42.56 11.69 -48.73
CA ALA A 366 43.96 11.28 -48.49
C ALA A 366 44.14 10.47 -47.16
N PRO A 367 45.12 9.54 -47.07
CA PRO A 367 45.25 8.57 -45.98
C PRO A 367 46.36 8.92 -44.96
N MET A 368 46.14 8.66 -43.66
CA MET A 368 47.22 8.61 -42.66
C MET A 368 47.14 7.36 -41.77
N GLN A 369 48.01 6.42 -42.14
CA GLN A 369 48.87 5.55 -41.34
C GLN A 369 48.44 5.09 -39.94
N GLN A 370 48.32 3.75 -39.86
CA GLN A 370 48.51 2.91 -38.69
C GLN A 370 49.84 3.20 -37.97
N SER A 371 49.81 3.29 -36.64
CA SER A 371 50.93 2.91 -35.78
C SER A 371 50.43 2.43 -34.41
N GLN A 372 50.60 1.13 -34.14
CA GLN A 372 50.72 0.58 -32.78
C GLN A 372 52.23 0.36 -32.45
N PRO A 373 52.61 -0.24 -31.32
CA PRO A 373 52.64 0.35 -29.97
C PRO A 373 54.07 0.34 -29.40
N LYS A 374 54.48 1.38 -28.67
CA LYS A 374 55.72 1.32 -27.87
C LYS A 374 55.42 0.97 -26.42
N LYS A 375 55.83 -0.24 -26.04
CA LYS A 375 56.14 -0.66 -24.67
C LYS A 375 56.97 0.43 -23.99
N ASN A 376 56.57 0.89 -22.82
CA ASN A 376 57.50 1.48 -21.88
C ASN A 376 57.36 0.85 -20.50
N LYS A 377 58.47 0.23 -20.09
CA LYS A 377 58.72 -0.37 -18.79
C LYS A 377 59.06 0.75 -17.80
N GLY A 378 58.66 0.55 -16.55
CA GLY A 378 59.47 0.92 -15.39
C GLY A 378 59.37 2.37 -14.92
N GLY A 379 58.77 2.57 -13.75
CA GLY A 379 58.82 3.85 -13.03
C GLY A 379 58.04 3.80 -11.73
N LYS A 380 58.63 3.21 -10.69
CA LYS A 380 58.25 3.40 -9.29
C LYS A 380 58.88 4.73 -8.84
N PRO A 381 58.14 5.61 -8.15
CA PRO A 381 58.67 6.16 -6.89
C PRO A 381 57.55 6.37 -5.84
N THR A 382 57.72 5.83 -4.61
CA THR A 382 58.03 6.54 -3.35
C THR A 382 56.88 7.31 -2.70
N SER A 383 56.50 6.79 -1.52
CA SER A 383 56.12 7.44 -0.26
C SER A 383 56.18 8.98 -0.12
N GLY A 384 55.19 9.51 0.61
CA GLY A 384 55.14 10.83 1.27
C GLY A 384 53.80 11.50 0.95
N GLY A 385 52.86 11.75 1.86
CA GLY A 385 52.97 12.32 3.20
C GLY A 385 52.26 13.69 3.20
N LYS A 386 51.56 14.02 4.30
CA LYS A 386 50.76 15.23 4.63
C LYS A 386 49.25 15.08 4.41
N GLU A 387 48.44 14.96 5.46
CA GLU A 387 48.03 16.01 6.43
C GLU A 387 47.54 17.31 5.77
N SER A 388 46.22 17.51 5.78
CA SER A 388 45.62 18.83 5.89
C SER A 388 44.30 18.70 6.63
N GLY A 389 44.31 19.04 7.91
CA GLY A 389 43.11 19.30 8.69
C GLY A 389 42.47 20.60 8.22
N TYR A 390 41.14 20.61 8.15
CA TYR A 390 40.36 21.84 8.04
C TYR A 390 39.75 22.14 9.40
N ASP A 391 40.35 23.16 10.02
CA ASP A 391 39.87 23.92 11.16
C ASP A 391 38.77 24.88 10.68
N TRP A 392 37.54 24.72 11.17
CA TRP A 392 36.48 25.72 11.01
C TRP A 392 36.30 26.44 12.34
N GLY A 393 37.12 27.48 12.50
CA GLY A 393 37.03 28.44 13.57
C GLY A 393 35.68 29.15 13.62
N SER A 394 35.24 29.34 14.86
CA SER A 394 34.10 30.14 15.30
C SER A 394 34.37 31.65 15.21
N GLY A 395 33.32 32.42 14.95
CA GLY A 395 33.18 33.85 15.19
C GLY A 395 31.77 34.27 14.77
N LYS A 396 30.98 35.04 15.51
CA LYS A 396 31.12 35.79 16.75
C LYS A 396 29.75 35.88 17.41
#